data_AF-A0A1I3SK27-F1
#
_entry.id   AF-A0A1I3SK27-F1
#
_cell.length_a   1.000
_cell.length_b   1.000
_cell.length_c   1.000
_cell.angle_alpha   90.00
_cell.angle_beta   90.00
_cell.angle_gamma   90.00
#
_symmetry.space_group_name_H-M   'P 1'
#
loop_
_entity.id
_entity.type
_entity.pdbx_description
1 polymer ?
#
loop_
_entity_poly.entity_id
_entity_poly.type
_entity_poly.pdbx_seq_one_letter_code
_entity_poly.pdbx_strand_id
1 'polypeptide(L)'
;MPEIDADALLGAWRGAADTMDEFDVVRGLVETHARRTPDADTRAARARAAMFDGDPAAALDILGDVGEIDLDAAGSVSWADVVAVAARAALGDEDALGALHRVGQGLQGPVAVTHGYILARAAELAGRHEVADATWHLLQEIAPGTTLLTRRVLVVDTLARSTTDAAAATRRVGATARTLVEMVPAPEDGQRHVVEVVRALEERGDAAGARLVLEALVAMRPTATEVVAMRDARATPERWWRERLPGLVTAAVATVLVAVGIVASWPVWVPALAAVVTVVVWRRWRLPHTPGLSATDARVLAYIRQWLPDVADDFGAGRRRAGLAVTGAGAGFVVGLVVMGVVTEGLLADLYATHAREVDAVAWALVLLATFLGGVGAQRLLRRPLAAATQRLVDQHRTTVEEECSRCTCLRTVGIRGPGAETYLTRHLTGAAGDVAALAPQVPGATVSVHQCPMSRTPWLAVRRPGYETLVLRGVLTHVEEEATPQTTTGGYL
;
A
#
# COMPACT_ATOMS: atom_id res chain seq x y z
N MET A 1 17.39 -29.88 -34.65
CA MET A 1 17.39 -29.11 -33.39
C MET A 1 16.19 -29.60 -32.62
N PRO A 2 16.34 -29.98 -31.34
CA PRO A 2 15.24 -30.52 -30.57
C PRO A 2 14.12 -29.46 -30.44
N GLU A 3 12.90 -29.85 -30.77
CA GLU A 3 11.72 -28.97 -30.73
C GLU A 3 11.48 -28.49 -29.30
N ILE A 4 11.19 -27.19 -29.13
CA ILE A 4 10.86 -26.62 -27.83
C ILE A 4 9.43 -27.01 -27.48
N ASP A 5 9.21 -27.53 -26.27
CA ASP A 5 7.88 -27.75 -25.74
C ASP A 5 7.25 -26.40 -25.37
N ALA A 6 6.44 -25.89 -26.31
CA ALA A 6 5.76 -24.61 -26.16
C ALA A 6 4.74 -24.60 -25.02
N ASP A 7 4.15 -25.75 -24.69
CA ASP A 7 3.10 -25.86 -23.69
C ASP A 7 3.70 -25.79 -22.29
N ALA A 8 4.84 -26.45 -22.06
CA ALA A 8 5.61 -26.27 -20.84
C ALA A 8 6.12 -24.84 -20.64
N LEU A 9 6.58 -24.17 -21.71
CA LEU A 9 7.04 -22.78 -21.64
C LEU A 9 5.91 -21.81 -21.27
N LEU A 10 4.78 -21.88 -21.98
CA LEU A 10 3.59 -21.07 -21.71
C LEU A 10 3.00 -21.39 -20.32
N GLY A 11 2.96 -22.66 -19.95
CA GLY A 11 2.54 -23.13 -18.63
C GLY A 11 3.41 -22.58 -17.51
N ALA A 12 4.72 -22.50 -17.71
CA ALA A 12 5.66 -21.92 -16.74
C ALA A 12 5.46 -20.41 -16.57
N TRP A 13 5.33 -19.66 -17.67
CA TRP A 13 5.02 -18.22 -17.57
C TRP A 13 3.66 -17.96 -16.92
N ARG A 14 2.66 -18.79 -17.23
CA ARG A 14 1.35 -18.74 -16.57
C ARG A 14 1.48 -18.99 -15.08
N GLY A 15 2.20 -20.04 -14.68
CA GLY A 15 2.42 -20.37 -13.26
C GLY A 15 3.17 -19.27 -12.52
N ALA A 16 4.16 -18.64 -13.15
CA ALA A 16 4.86 -17.48 -12.60
C ALA A 16 3.92 -16.27 -12.43
N ALA A 17 3.06 -15.99 -13.42
CA ALA A 17 2.07 -14.92 -13.33
C ALA A 17 1.01 -15.18 -12.24
N ASP A 18 0.52 -16.42 -12.12
CA ASP A 18 -0.46 -16.82 -11.09
C ASP A 18 0.15 -16.71 -9.69
N THR A 19 1.41 -17.12 -9.51
CA THR A 19 2.15 -16.98 -8.24
C THR A 19 2.34 -15.50 -7.84
N MET A 20 2.38 -14.60 -8.83
CA MET A 20 2.48 -13.15 -8.61
C MET A 20 1.11 -12.43 -8.58
N ASP A 21 0.00 -13.16 -8.68
CA ASP A 21 -1.37 -12.66 -8.79
C ASP A 21 -1.61 -11.66 -9.93
N GLU A 22 -0.92 -11.82 -11.06
CA GLU A 22 -1.09 -10.95 -12.22
C GLU A 22 -2.17 -11.54 -13.15
N PHE A 23 -3.42 -11.63 -12.65
CA PHE A 23 -4.51 -12.37 -13.32
C PHE A 23 -4.86 -11.89 -14.73
N ASP A 24 -4.74 -10.59 -15.02
CA ASP A 24 -4.94 -10.09 -16.39
C ASP A 24 -3.89 -10.65 -17.35
N VAL A 25 -2.64 -10.84 -16.87
CA VAL A 25 -1.55 -11.45 -17.63
C VAL A 25 -1.77 -12.95 -17.74
N VAL A 26 -2.21 -13.61 -16.66
CA VAL A 26 -2.64 -15.01 -16.68
C VAL A 26 -3.70 -15.23 -17.76
N ARG A 27 -4.73 -14.38 -17.85
CA ARG A 27 -5.78 -14.46 -18.87
C ARG A 27 -5.20 -14.44 -20.29
N GLY A 28 -4.30 -13.50 -20.58
CA GLY A 28 -3.65 -13.42 -21.90
C GLY A 28 -2.77 -14.64 -22.23
N LEU A 29 -2.04 -15.15 -21.23
CA LEU A 29 -1.19 -16.33 -21.36
C LEU A 29 -2.02 -17.60 -21.60
N VAL A 30 -3.10 -17.78 -20.83
CA VAL A 30 -4.01 -18.91 -20.97
C VAL A 30 -4.72 -18.85 -22.32
N GLU A 31 -5.18 -17.68 -22.77
CA GLU A 31 -5.81 -17.56 -24.08
C GLU A 31 -4.85 -17.89 -25.23
N THR A 32 -3.57 -17.51 -25.11
CA THR A 32 -2.54 -17.93 -26.08
C THR A 32 -2.37 -19.44 -26.08
N HIS A 33 -2.27 -20.07 -24.91
CA HIS A 33 -2.12 -21.51 -24.78
C HIS A 33 -3.34 -22.28 -25.34
N ALA A 34 -4.55 -21.80 -25.05
CA ALA A 34 -5.81 -22.38 -25.53
C ALA A 34 -5.94 -22.43 -27.05
N ARG A 35 -5.35 -21.46 -27.76
CA ARG A 35 -5.32 -21.45 -29.23
C ARG A 35 -4.42 -22.54 -29.81
N ARG A 36 -3.48 -23.07 -29.02
CA ARG A 36 -2.56 -24.13 -29.43
C ARG A 36 -3.11 -25.50 -29.02
N THR A 37 -3.49 -25.62 -27.75
CA THR A 37 -3.89 -26.89 -27.14
C THR A 37 -5.24 -26.72 -26.43
N PRO A 38 -6.37 -26.86 -27.15
CA PRO A 38 -7.69 -26.74 -26.55
C PRO A 38 -8.06 -28.02 -25.81
N ASP A 39 -7.70 -28.10 -24.53
CA ASP A 39 -8.08 -29.19 -23.64
C ASP A 39 -8.98 -28.74 -22.47
N ALA A 40 -9.43 -29.70 -21.66
CA ALA A 40 -10.33 -29.45 -20.53
C ALA A 40 -9.66 -28.62 -19.43
N ASP A 41 -8.36 -28.86 -19.15
CA ASP A 41 -7.60 -28.15 -18.12
C ASP A 41 -7.39 -26.68 -18.50
N THR A 42 -7.15 -26.43 -19.78
CA THR A 42 -7.01 -25.10 -20.35
C THR A 42 -8.35 -24.37 -20.33
N ARG A 43 -9.46 -25.04 -20.61
CA ARG A 43 -10.81 -24.47 -20.46
C ARG A 43 -11.08 -24.04 -19.02
N ALA A 44 -10.78 -24.89 -18.03
CA ALA A 44 -10.93 -24.56 -16.61
C ALA A 44 -10.04 -23.38 -16.21
N ALA A 45 -8.79 -23.33 -16.70
CA ALA A 45 -7.89 -22.20 -16.45
C ALA A 45 -8.39 -20.89 -17.07
N ARG A 46 -9.01 -20.93 -18.26
CA ARG A 46 -9.62 -19.76 -18.92
C ARG A 46 -10.78 -19.22 -18.10
N ALA A 47 -11.67 -20.11 -17.66
CA ALA A 47 -12.81 -19.73 -16.83
C ALA A 47 -12.38 -19.15 -15.49
N ARG A 48 -11.36 -19.76 -14.84
CA ARG A 48 -10.79 -19.23 -13.60
C ARG A 48 -10.22 -17.82 -13.83
N ALA A 49 -9.46 -17.62 -14.90
CA ALA A 49 -8.90 -16.30 -15.22
C ALA A 49 -9.99 -15.24 -15.47
N ALA A 50 -11.07 -15.58 -16.17
CA ALA A 50 -12.22 -14.70 -16.38
C ALA A 50 -12.91 -14.31 -15.06
N MET A 51 -13.10 -15.27 -14.14
CA MET A 51 -13.65 -15.01 -12.82
C MET A 51 -12.78 -14.06 -11.99
N PHE A 52 -11.45 -14.26 -11.98
CA PHE A 52 -10.54 -13.34 -11.27
C PHE A 52 -10.50 -11.94 -11.90
N ASP A 53 -10.63 -11.84 -13.23
CA ASP A 53 -10.76 -10.57 -13.96
C ASP A 53 -12.10 -9.84 -13.69
N GLY A 54 -13.04 -10.50 -13.01
CA GLY A 54 -14.33 -9.93 -12.62
C GLY A 54 -15.45 -10.13 -13.65
N ASP A 55 -15.29 -11.09 -14.56
CA ASP A 55 -16.31 -11.49 -15.53
C ASP A 55 -16.79 -12.93 -15.25
N PRO A 56 -17.63 -13.12 -14.21
CA PRO A 56 -18.14 -14.45 -13.86
C PRO A 56 -19.10 -15.01 -14.93
N ALA A 57 -19.75 -14.17 -15.73
CA ALA A 57 -20.61 -14.62 -16.82
C ALA A 57 -19.77 -15.28 -17.93
N ALA A 58 -18.68 -14.65 -18.36
CA ALA A 58 -17.76 -15.25 -19.32
C ALA A 58 -17.13 -16.55 -18.79
N ALA A 59 -16.88 -16.66 -17.48
CA ALA A 59 -16.40 -17.90 -16.87
C ALA A 59 -17.38 -19.07 -17.07
N LEU A 60 -18.69 -18.82 -16.88
CA LEU A 60 -19.73 -19.82 -17.14
C LEU A 60 -19.83 -20.16 -18.64
N ASP A 61 -19.83 -19.16 -19.51
CA ASP A 61 -19.88 -19.37 -20.96
C ASP A 61 -18.71 -20.23 -21.47
N ILE A 62 -17.51 -20.04 -20.91
CA ILE A 62 -16.32 -20.83 -21.25
C ILE A 62 -16.47 -22.29 -20.81
N LEU A 63 -17.08 -22.53 -19.65
CA LEU A 63 -17.30 -23.89 -19.13
C LEU A 63 -18.49 -24.59 -19.82
N GLY A 64 -19.41 -23.81 -20.40
CA GLY A 64 -20.62 -24.29 -21.08
C GLY A 64 -21.78 -24.52 -20.10
N ASP A 65 -22.84 -25.20 -20.56
CA ASP A 65 -23.95 -25.66 -19.72
C ASP A 65 -23.45 -26.72 -18.73
N VAL A 66 -22.77 -26.28 -17.68
CA VAL A 66 -22.57 -27.09 -16.50
C VAL A 66 -23.94 -27.10 -15.81
N GLY A 67 -24.57 -28.28 -15.77
CA GLY A 67 -25.90 -28.43 -15.17
C GLY A 67 -25.92 -28.03 -13.68
N GLU A 68 -26.97 -28.42 -12.96
CA GLU A 68 -27.01 -28.22 -11.51
C GLU A 68 -25.88 -29.06 -10.85
N ILE A 69 -24.70 -28.45 -10.70
CA ILE A 69 -23.54 -29.10 -10.07
C ILE A 69 -23.80 -29.09 -8.58
N ASP A 70 -24.03 -30.27 -8.03
CA ASP A 70 -24.02 -30.52 -6.60
C ASP A 70 -22.59 -30.85 -6.17
N LEU A 71 -21.89 -29.87 -5.57
CA LEU A 71 -20.56 -30.10 -5.01
C LEU A 71 -20.58 -31.00 -3.77
N ASP A 72 -21.74 -31.22 -3.16
CA ASP A 72 -21.92 -32.07 -1.98
C ASP A 72 -22.25 -33.53 -2.38
N ALA A 73 -22.52 -33.80 -3.67
CA ALA A 73 -22.77 -35.15 -4.17
C ALA A 73 -21.51 -36.03 -4.13
N ALA A 74 -21.68 -37.30 -3.79
CA ALA A 74 -20.59 -38.30 -3.72
C ALA A 74 -20.01 -38.60 -5.10
N GLY A 75 -19.11 -37.73 -5.58
CA GLY A 75 -18.38 -37.83 -6.84
C GLY A 75 -17.06 -37.07 -6.78
N SER A 76 -16.17 -37.29 -7.76
CA SER A 76 -14.92 -36.53 -7.86
C SER A 76 -15.20 -35.11 -8.35
N VAL A 77 -15.24 -34.15 -7.43
CA VAL A 77 -15.35 -32.72 -7.77
C VAL A 77 -14.11 -32.28 -8.54
N SER A 78 -14.30 -31.74 -9.74
CA SER A 78 -13.21 -31.18 -10.55
C SER A 78 -13.00 -29.69 -10.24
N TRP A 79 -11.84 -29.13 -10.59
CA TRP A 79 -11.61 -27.69 -10.47
C TRP A 79 -12.52 -26.86 -11.40
N ALA A 80 -12.95 -27.42 -12.52
CA ALA A 80 -13.93 -26.77 -13.40
C ALA A 80 -15.27 -26.58 -12.67
N ASP A 81 -15.69 -27.59 -11.90
CA ASP A 81 -16.92 -27.55 -11.11
C ASP A 81 -16.85 -26.46 -10.01
N VAL A 82 -15.72 -26.39 -9.30
CA VAL A 82 -15.48 -25.35 -8.29
C VAL A 82 -15.54 -23.95 -8.90
N VAL A 83 -14.94 -23.75 -10.08
CA VAL A 83 -14.96 -22.46 -10.78
C VAL A 83 -16.37 -22.10 -11.28
N ALA A 84 -17.13 -23.07 -11.81
CA ALA A 84 -18.51 -22.84 -12.24
C ALA A 84 -19.41 -22.42 -11.05
N VAL A 85 -19.30 -23.11 -9.92
CA VAL A 85 -20.06 -22.77 -8.70
C VAL A 85 -19.62 -21.41 -8.16
N ALA A 86 -18.33 -21.10 -8.16
CA ALA A 86 -17.83 -19.79 -7.77
C ALA A 86 -18.34 -18.66 -8.69
N ALA A 87 -18.45 -18.91 -9.99
CA ALA A 87 -19.00 -17.95 -10.94
C ALA A 87 -20.50 -17.71 -10.71
N ARG A 88 -21.28 -18.76 -10.41
CA ARG A 88 -22.70 -18.63 -9.99
C ARG A 88 -22.82 -17.84 -8.69
N ALA A 89 -21.99 -18.17 -7.70
CA ALA A 89 -21.94 -17.45 -6.43
C ALA A 89 -21.63 -15.96 -6.64
N ALA A 90 -20.65 -15.64 -7.50
CA ALA A 90 -20.31 -14.27 -7.87
C ALA A 90 -21.45 -13.50 -8.57
N LEU A 91 -22.37 -14.21 -9.23
CA LEU A 91 -23.58 -13.64 -9.83
C LEU A 91 -24.77 -13.53 -8.84
N GLY A 92 -24.57 -13.90 -7.57
CA GLY A 92 -25.56 -13.76 -6.50
C GLY A 92 -26.33 -15.03 -6.14
N ASP A 93 -25.91 -16.20 -6.63
CA ASP A 93 -26.46 -17.50 -6.20
C ASP A 93 -25.95 -17.86 -4.79
N GLU A 94 -26.80 -17.67 -3.79
CA GLU A 94 -26.48 -17.92 -2.37
C GLU A 94 -26.25 -19.40 -2.06
N ASP A 95 -26.96 -20.30 -2.73
CA ASP A 95 -26.82 -21.74 -2.53
C ASP A 95 -25.47 -22.20 -3.08
N ALA A 96 -25.05 -21.66 -4.23
CA ALA A 96 -23.72 -21.86 -4.78
C ALA A 96 -22.61 -21.33 -3.84
N LEU A 97 -22.79 -20.16 -3.23
CA LEU A 97 -21.84 -19.62 -2.27
C LEU A 97 -21.76 -20.52 -1.01
N GLY A 98 -22.92 -20.99 -0.53
CA GLY A 98 -23.00 -21.93 0.59
C GLY A 98 -22.30 -23.25 0.30
N ALA A 99 -22.48 -23.82 -0.89
CA ALA A 99 -21.80 -25.03 -1.33
C ALA A 99 -20.27 -24.82 -1.40
N LEU A 100 -19.82 -23.72 -1.99
CA LEU A 100 -18.40 -23.36 -2.06
C LEU A 100 -17.79 -23.22 -0.67
N HIS A 101 -18.50 -22.60 0.27
CA HIS A 101 -18.04 -22.49 1.65
C HIS A 101 -17.90 -23.86 2.34
N ARG A 102 -18.88 -24.77 2.18
CA ARG A 102 -18.84 -26.12 2.76
C ARG A 102 -17.69 -26.96 2.23
N VAL A 103 -17.49 -26.97 0.91
CA VAL A 103 -16.39 -27.70 0.25
C VAL A 103 -15.03 -27.29 0.80
N GLY A 104 -14.84 -26.00 1.08
CA GLY A 104 -13.60 -25.47 1.62
C GLY A 104 -13.22 -25.98 3.02
N GLN A 105 -14.18 -26.41 3.85
CA GLN A 105 -13.94 -26.74 5.26
C GLN A 105 -13.06 -27.98 5.48
N GLY A 106 -13.00 -28.89 4.50
CA GLY A 106 -12.20 -30.12 4.57
C GLY A 106 -10.85 -30.05 3.86
N LEU A 107 -10.57 -28.96 3.14
CA LEU A 107 -9.38 -28.86 2.29
C LEU A 107 -8.14 -28.50 3.12
N GLN A 108 -6.99 -29.04 2.72
CA GLN A 108 -5.68 -28.73 3.32
C GLN A 108 -4.62 -28.46 2.25
N GLY A 109 -3.55 -27.79 2.65
CA GLY A 109 -2.38 -27.54 1.79
C GLY A 109 -2.67 -26.61 0.59
N PRO A 110 -1.96 -26.76 -0.54
CA PRO A 110 -2.07 -25.86 -1.70
C PRO A 110 -3.47 -25.78 -2.31
N VAL A 111 -4.26 -26.85 -2.19
CA VAL A 111 -5.65 -26.93 -2.67
C VAL A 111 -6.55 -25.99 -1.85
N ALA A 112 -6.37 -25.97 -0.53
CA ALA A 112 -7.11 -25.04 0.35
C ALA A 112 -6.81 -23.58 0.04
N VAL A 113 -5.55 -23.26 -0.27
CA VAL A 113 -5.15 -21.91 -0.70
C VAL A 113 -5.87 -21.52 -1.99
N THR A 114 -5.80 -22.37 -3.01
CA THR A 114 -6.41 -22.10 -4.33
C THR A 114 -7.93 -21.94 -4.21
N HIS A 115 -8.57 -22.82 -3.44
CA HIS A 115 -10.00 -22.74 -3.15
C HIS A 115 -10.35 -21.45 -2.39
N GLY A 116 -9.56 -21.09 -1.38
CA GLY A 116 -9.77 -19.86 -0.61
C GLY A 116 -9.73 -18.60 -1.48
N TYR A 117 -8.79 -18.52 -2.44
CA TYR A 117 -8.75 -17.40 -3.39
C TYR A 117 -10.03 -17.31 -4.23
N ILE A 118 -10.54 -18.47 -4.68
CA ILE A 118 -11.77 -18.56 -5.47
C ILE A 118 -12.99 -18.15 -4.63
N LEU A 119 -13.10 -18.66 -3.40
CA LEU A 119 -14.17 -18.32 -2.46
C LEU A 119 -14.16 -16.83 -2.11
N ALA A 120 -12.99 -16.28 -1.77
CA ALA A 120 -12.87 -14.88 -1.42
C ALA A 120 -13.27 -13.99 -2.60
N ARG A 121 -12.80 -14.31 -3.82
CA ARG A 121 -13.15 -13.55 -5.02
C ARG A 121 -14.63 -13.65 -5.38
N ALA A 122 -15.22 -14.84 -5.29
CA ALA A 122 -16.64 -15.02 -5.55
C ALA A 122 -17.50 -14.23 -4.55
N ALA A 123 -17.16 -14.29 -3.26
CA ALA A 123 -17.82 -13.53 -2.21
C ALA A 123 -17.67 -12.01 -2.40
N GLU A 124 -16.51 -11.52 -2.83
CA GLU A 124 -16.30 -10.10 -3.17
C GLU A 124 -17.24 -9.64 -4.29
N LEU A 125 -17.30 -10.40 -5.40
CA LEU A 125 -18.12 -10.09 -6.56
C LEU A 125 -19.62 -10.14 -6.24
N ALA A 126 -20.02 -11.06 -5.35
CA ALA A 126 -21.39 -11.18 -4.84
C ALA A 126 -21.77 -10.07 -3.84
N GLY A 127 -20.84 -9.20 -3.45
CA GLY A 127 -21.06 -8.19 -2.40
C GLY A 127 -21.13 -8.77 -0.97
N ARG A 128 -20.76 -10.05 -0.79
CA ARG A 128 -20.73 -10.76 0.51
C ARG A 128 -19.42 -10.49 1.24
N HIS A 129 -19.20 -9.22 1.56
CA HIS A 129 -17.92 -8.74 2.08
C HIS A 129 -17.47 -9.40 3.39
N GLU A 130 -18.37 -9.78 4.30
CA GLU A 130 -17.98 -10.45 5.55
C GLU A 130 -17.31 -11.81 5.29
N VAL A 131 -17.83 -12.58 4.32
CA VAL A 131 -17.26 -13.87 3.92
C VAL A 131 -15.94 -13.67 3.20
N ALA A 132 -15.87 -12.69 2.28
CA ALA A 132 -14.64 -12.35 1.59
C ALA A 132 -13.52 -11.94 2.58
N ASP A 133 -13.84 -11.06 3.51
CA ASP A 133 -12.90 -10.49 4.49
C ASP A 133 -12.35 -11.58 5.43
N ALA A 134 -13.22 -12.44 5.95
CA ALA A 134 -12.81 -13.59 6.76
C ALA A 134 -11.93 -14.55 5.96
N THR A 135 -12.25 -14.79 4.69
CA THR A 135 -11.46 -15.69 3.84
C THR A 135 -10.09 -15.10 3.51
N TRP A 136 -9.99 -13.79 3.25
CA TRP A 136 -8.70 -13.13 3.04
C TRP A 136 -7.80 -13.17 4.28
N HIS A 137 -8.35 -12.96 5.48
CA HIS A 137 -7.58 -13.12 6.71
C HIS A 137 -7.11 -14.57 6.91
N LEU A 138 -7.99 -15.55 6.70
CA LEU A 138 -7.60 -16.96 6.78
C LEU A 138 -6.47 -17.29 5.80
N LEU A 139 -6.57 -16.82 4.56
CA LEU A 139 -5.53 -17.00 3.54
C LEU A 139 -4.19 -16.41 3.98
N GLN A 140 -4.18 -15.26 4.66
CA GLN A 140 -2.96 -14.64 5.18
C GLN A 140 -2.24 -15.53 6.20
N GLU A 141 -2.98 -16.36 6.95
CA GLU A 141 -2.41 -17.26 7.95
C GLU A 141 -1.80 -18.53 7.32
N ILE A 142 -2.37 -19.01 6.20
CA ILE A 142 -2.03 -20.31 5.61
C ILE A 142 -1.22 -20.24 4.32
N ALA A 143 -1.19 -19.09 3.64
CA ALA A 143 -0.52 -18.92 2.35
C ALA A 143 0.69 -17.97 2.47
N PRO A 144 1.73 -18.13 1.64
CA PRO A 144 2.77 -17.11 1.52
C PRO A 144 2.14 -15.78 1.10
N GLY A 145 2.56 -14.69 1.74
CA GLY A 145 2.02 -13.36 1.48
C GLY A 145 2.29 -12.93 0.05
N THR A 146 1.24 -12.90 -0.77
CA THR A 146 1.29 -12.36 -2.14
C THR A 146 0.86 -10.89 -2.15
N THR A 147 1.06 -10.23 -3.29
CA THR A 147 0.71 -8.82 -3.45
C THR A 147 -0.81 -8.60 -3.43
N LEU A 148 -1.60 -9.47 -4.07
CA LEU A 148 -3.06 -9.36 -4.01
C LEU A 148 -3.56 -9.55 -2.58
N LEU A 149 -3.16 -10.67 -1.95
CA LEU A 149 -3.58 -11.02 -0.60
C LEU A 149 -3.29 -9.90 0.39
N THR A 150 -2.07 -9.36 0.35
CA THR A 150 -1.66 -8.24 1.19
C THR A 150 -2.60 -7.06 0.98
N ARG A 151 -2.86 -6.62 -0.27
CA ARG A 151 -3.75 -5.47 -0.54
C ARG A 151 -5.16 -5.70 -0.05
N ARG A 152 -5.72 -6.90 -0.22
CA ARG A 152 -7.07 -7.23 0.26
C ARG A 152 -7.14 -7.15 1.77
N VAL A 153 -6.20 -7.78 2.48
CA VAL A 153 -6.12 -7.69 3.95
C VAL A 153 -5.99 -6.24 4.42
N LEU A 154 -5.17 -5.42 3.75
CA LEU A 154 -5.00 -4.02 4.11
C LEU A 154 -6.31 -3.20 4.02
N VAL A 155 -7.17 -3.52 3.06
CA VAL A 155 -8.52 -2.93 2.96
C VAL A 155 -9.36 -3.37 4.16
N VAL A 156 -9.38 -4.68 4.46
CA VAL A 156 -10.15 -5.23 5.60
C VAL A 156 -9.70 -4.62 6.94
N ASP A 157 -8.39 -4.58 7.19
CA ASP A 157 -7.83 -4.03 8.42
C ASP A 157 -8.19 -2.56 8.64
N THR A 158 -8.22 -1.79 7.54
CA THR A 158 -8.58 -0.37 7.55
C THR A 158 -10.07 -0.18 7.82
N LEU A 159 -10.93 -1.00 7.22
CA LEU A 159 -12.38 -0.98 7.45
C LEU A 159 -12.73 -1.38 8.87
N ALA A 160 -12.05 -2.40 9.42
CA ALA A 160 -12.24 -2.88 10.78
C ALA A 160 -11.60 -1.97 11.85
N ARG A 161 -11.12 -0.77 11.48
CA ARG A 161 -10.56 0.18 12.45
C ARG A 161 -11.58 0.56 13.52
N SER A 162 -11.09 0.81 14.73
CA SER A 162 -11.97 1.22 15.82
C SER A 162 -12.61 2.59 15.53
N THR A 163 -13.94 2.68 15.60
CA THR A 163 -14.68 3.94 15.47
C THR A 163 -14.79 4.69 16.81
N THR A 164 -14.33 4.08 17.91
CA THR A 164 -14.45 4.62 19.29
C THR A 164 -13.09 4.89 19.95
N ASP A 165 -12.07 4.10 19.63
CA ASP A 165 -10.69 4.28 20.11
C ASP A 165 -9.77 4.80 19.00
N ALA A 166 -9.45 6.09 19.10
CA ALA A 166 -8.55 6.75 18.16
C ALA A 166 -7.12 6.17 18.17
N ALA A 167 -6.63 5.64 19.31
CA ALA A 167 -5.29 5.06 19.38
C ALA A 167 -5.24 3.73 18.64
N ALA A 168 -6.23 2.85 18.83
CA ALA A 168 -6.35 1.61 18.07
C ALA A 168 -6.53 1.85 16.57
N ALA A 169 -7.39 2.80 16.19
CA ALA A 169 -7.57 3.16 14.79
C ALA A 169 -6.29 3.71 14.15
N THR A 170 -5.57 4.59 14.86
CA THR A 170 -4.28 5.14 14.41
C THR A 170 -3.24 4.03 14.20
N ARG A 171 -3.21 3.01 15.07
CA ARG A 171 -2.29 1.87 14.90
C ARG A 171 -2.62 1.06 13.65
N ARG A 172 -3.89 0.76 13.40
CA ARG A 172 -4.31 0.00 12.21
C ARG A 172 -4.01 0.75 10.92
N VAL A 173 -4.45 2.02 10.80
CA VAL A 173 -4.13 2.86 9.63
C VAL A 173 -2.61 3.00 9.44
N GLY A 174 -1.86 3.14 10.53
CA GLY A 174 -0.40 3.21 10.48
C GLY A 174 0.26 1.93 10.03
N ALA A 175 -0.22 0.77 10.47
CA ALA A 175 0.23 -0.53 10.01
C ALA A 175 -0.06 -0.70 8.51
N THR A 176 -1.28 -0.37 8.06
CA THR A 176 -1.65 -0.40 6.64
C THR A 176 -0.73 0.48 5.78
N ALA A 177 -0.54 1.73 6.19
CA ALA A 177 0.32 2.64 5.46
C ALA A 177 1.78 2.17 5.49
N ARG A 178 2.25 1.57 6.59
CA ARG A 178 3.61 1.03 6.71
C ARG A 178 3.82 -0.14 5.74
N THR A 179 2.89 -1.08 5.69
CA THR A 179 2.94 -2.19 4.74
C THR A 179 2.93 -1.69 3.31
N LEU A 180 2.10 -0.70 2.95
CA LEU A 180 2.11 -0.09 1.62
C LEU A 180 3.44 0.58 1.24
N VAL A 181 4.16 1.16 2.20
CA VAL A 181 5.51 1.72 1.98
C VAL A 181 6.54 0.63 1.70
N GLU A 182 6.36 -0.55 2.29
CA GLU A 182 7.26 -1.70 2.19
C GLU A 182 6.95 -2.62 0.99
N MET A 183 5.76 -2.47 0.38
CA MET A 183 5.42 -3.21 -0.83
C MET A 183 6.31 -2.80 -2.00
N VAL A 184 6.58 -3.74 -2.90
CA VAL A 184 7.33 -3.51 -4.14
C VAL A 184 6.35 -3.45 -5.31
N PRO A 185 6.44 -2.45 -6.21
CA PRO A 185 7.26 -1.24 -6.07
C PRO A 185 6.82 -0.35 -4.92
N ALA A 186 7.75 0.42 -4.38
CA ALA A 186 7.47 1.41 -3.36
C ALA A 186 6.59 2.55 -3.94
N PRO A 187 5.85 3.30 -3.11
CA PRO A 187 4.95 4.36 -3.59
C PRO A 187 5.62 5.48 -4.42
N GLU A 188 6.93 5.69 -4.30
CA GLU A 188 7.69 6.62 -5.15
C GLU A 188 7.99 6.08 -6.55
N ASP A 189 7.94 4.77 -6.72
CA ASP A 189 8.29 4.06 -7.95
C ASP A 189 7.04 3.57 -8.71
N GLY A 190 5.95 3.36 -7.99
CA GLY A 190 4.67 2.95 -8.55
C GLY A 190 3.54 3.11 -7.55
N GLN A 191 2.41 3.65 -8.01
CA GLN A 191 1.25 3.93 -7.18
C GLN A 191 0.18 2.83 -7.20
N ARG A 192 0.36 1.76 -7.99
CA ARG A 192 -0.68 0.74 -8.23
C ARG A 192 -1.28 0.20 -6.95
N HIS A 193 -0.45 -0.22 -5.99
CA HIS A 193 -0.92 -0.80 -4.73
C HIS A 193 -1.73 0.20 -3.91
N VAL A 194 -1.29 1.47 -3.89
CA VAL A 194 -1.99 2.55 -3.19
C VAL A 194 -3.32 2.84 -3.88
N VAL A 195 -3.35 2.96 -5.20
CA VAL A 195 -4.56 3.21 -6.00
C VAL A 195 -5.58 2.10 -5.78
N GLU A 196 -5.17 0.83 -5.84
CA GLU A 196 -6.09 -0.29 -5.68
C GLU A 196 -6.68 -0.38 -4.26
N VAL A 197 -5.87 -0.18 -3.21
CA VAL A 197 -6.37 -0.16 -1.82
C VAL A 197 -7.30 1.02 -1.58
N VAL A 198 -6.94 2.22 -2.05
CA VAL A 198 -7.78 3.43 -1.93
C VAL A 198 -9.10 3.24 -2.67
N ARG A 199 -9.05 2.76 -3.92
CA ARG A 199 -10.25 2.51 -4.73
C ARG A 199 -11.16 1.48 -4.06
N ALA A 200 -10.60 0.38 -3.56
CA ALA A 200 -11.38 -0.65 -2.89
C ALA A 200 -12.05 -0.16 -1.59
N LEU A 201 -11.37 0.72 -0.83
CA LEU A 201 -11.99 1.37 0.34
C LEU A 201 -13.14 2.30 -0.08
N GLU A 202 -12.96 3.08 -1.14
CA GLU A 202 -13.98 3.98 -1.68
C GLU A 202 -15.20 3.23 -2.23
N GLU A 203 -14.97 2.14 -2.98
CA GLU A 203 -16.01 1.24 -3.49
C GLU A 203 -16.82 0.60 -2.34
N ARG A 204 -16.17 0.33 -1.20
CA ARG A 204 -16.82 -0.14 0.03
C ARG A 204 -17.42 0.97 0.90
N GLY A 205 -17.44 2.21 0.39
CA GLY A 205 -18.07 3.35 1.06
C GLY A 205 -17.22 4.01 2.16
N ASP A 206 -15.96 3.62 2.33
CA ASP A 206 -15.06 4.13 3.37
C ASP A 206 -14.07 5.17 2.84
N ALA A 207 -14.60 6.27 2.30
CA ALA A 207 -13.80 7.41 1.84
C ALA A 207 -12.95 8.03 2.98
N ALA A 208 -13.41 7.92 4.23
CA ALA A 208 -12.67 8.36 5.41
C ALA A 208 -11.40 7.51 5.60
N GLY A 209 -11.51 6.18 5.59
CA GLY A 209 -10.38 5.27 5.69
C GLY A 209 -9.37 5.47 4.55
N ALA A 210 -9.85 5.58 3.32
CA ALA A 210 -9.03 5.88 2.14
C ALA A 210 -8.19 7.17 2.33
N ARG A 211 -8.83 8.23 2.82
CA ARG A 211 -8.15 9.50 3.12
C ARG A 211 -7.13 9.36 4.26
N LEU A 212 -7.47 8.65 5.33
CA LEU A 212 -6.55 8.44 6.46
C LEU A 212 -5.29 7.68 6.01
N VAL A 213 -5.43 6.67 5.15
CA VAL A 213 -4.30 5.93 4.57
C VAL A 213 -3.44 6.85 3.71
N LEU A 214 -4.04 7.66 2.83
CA LEU A 214 -3.30 8.62 2.00
C LEU A 214 -2.56 9.67 2.85
N GLU A 215 -3.19 10.23 3.88
CA GLU A 215 -2.55 11.17 4.80
C GLU A 215 -1.39 10.52 5.58
N ALA A 216 -1.55 9.25 5.96
CA ALA A 216 -0.49 8.46 6.61
C ALA A 216 0.70 8.21 5.68
N LEU A 217 0.43 7.81 4.43
CA LEU A 217 1.44 7.60 3.40
C LEU A 217 2.20 8.89 3.13
N VAL A 218 1.53 10.02 2.88
CA VAL A 218 2.20 11.30 2.62
C VAL A 218 2.99 11.78 3.83
N ALA A 219 2.53 11.51 5.05
CA ALA A 219 3.27 11.86 6.25
C ALA A 219 4.59 11.07 6.38
N MET A 220 4.59 9.79 5.98
CA MET A 220 5.78 8.92 6.02
C MET A 220 6.70 9.13 4.81
N ARG A 221 6.12 9.30 3.62
CA ARG A 221 6.79 9.36 2.32
C ARG A 221 6.36 10.62 1.56
N PRO A 222 6.79 11.81 2.02
CA PRO A 222 6.41 13.08 1.38
C PRO A 222 6.96 13.25 -0.04
N THR A 223 7.89 12.39 -0.44
CA THR A 223 8.55 12.34 -1.76
C THR A 223 7.73 11.59 -2.82
N ALA A 224 6.72 10.81 -2.41
CA ALA A 224 5.81 10.14 -3.33
C ALA A 224 4.78 11.14 -3.90
N THR A 225 5.22 11.94 -4.88
CA THR A 225 4.46 13.07 -5.45
C THR A 225 3.09 12.68 -6.00
N GLU A 226 2.96 11.49 -6.59
CA GLU A 226 1.68 11.01 -7.10
C GLU A 226 0.70 10.68 -5.98
N VAL A 227 1.17 10.11 -4.86
CA VAL A 227 0.36 9.89 -3.65
C VAL A 227 -0.06 11.23 -3.03
N VAL A 228 0.82 12.22 -3.04
CA VAL A 228 0.48 13.60 -2.63
C VAL A 228 -0.64 14.17 -3.50
N ALA A 229 -0.54 14.01 -4.83
CA ALA A 229 -1.58 14.45 -5.76
C ALA A 229 -2.91 13.70 -5.54
N MET A 230 -2.88 12.39 -5.29
CA MET A 230 -4.07 11.59 -4.97
C MET A 230 -4.77 12.05 -3.68
N ARG A 231 -3.98 12.40 -2.65
CA ARG A 231 -4.49 13.00 -1.42
C ARG A 231 -5.13 14.36 -1.70
N ASP A 232 -4.44 15.21 -2.45
CA ASP A 232 -4.88 16.59 -2.72
C ASP A 232 -6.15 16.63 -3.58
N ALA A 233 -6.29 15.71 -4.54
CA ALA A 233 -7.51 15.54 -5.33
C ALA A 233 -8.73 15.15 -4.48
N ARG A 234 -8.51 14.49 -3.34
CA ARG A 234 -9.55 14.06 -2.37
C ARG A 234 -9.70 15.01 -1.19
N ALA A 235 -8.81 16.00 -1.07
CA ALA A 235 -8.93 17.02 -0.06
C ALA A 235 -10.10 17.93 -0.46
N THR A 236 -11.16 17.93 0.33
CA THR A 236 -12.13 19.04 0.26
C THR A 236 -11.36 20.33 0.50
N PRO A 237 -11.62 21.43 -0.23
CA PRO A 237 -10.98 22.71 0.01
C PRO A 237 -11.30 23.16 1.44
N GLU A 238 -10.41 22.79 2.34
CA GLU A 238 -10.51 23.13 3.75
C GLU A 238 -10.45 24.64 3.78
N ARG A 239 -11.52 25.25 4.32
CA ARG A 239 -11.48 26.62 4.78
C ARG A 239 -10.48 26.63 5.93
N TRP A 240 -9.17 26.76 5.61
CA TRP A 240 -8.03 26.66 6.53
C TRP A 240 -8.23 27.49 7.81
N TRP A 241 -9.06 28.52 7.68
CA TRP A 241 -9.43 29.44 8.74
C TRP A 241 -10.32 28.75 9.77
N ARG A 242 -11.27 27.87 9.42
CA ARG A 242 -12.11 27.16 10.39
C ARG A 242 -11.30 26.30 11.37
N GLU A 243 -10.19 25.71 10.91
CA GLU A 243 -9.30 24.92 11.77
C GLU A 243 -8.36 25.78 12.63
N ARG A 244 -7.99 26.98 12.17
CA ARG A 244 -6.98 27.83 12.82
C ARG A 244 -7.56 29.01 13.61
N LEU A 245 -8.75 29.50 13.25
CA LEU A 245 -9.38 30.68 13.82
C LEU A 245 -9.76 30.50 15.29
N PRO A 246 -10.33 29.35 15.74
CA PRO A 246 -10.58 29.14 17.17
C PRO A 246 -9.28 29.19 17.98
N GLY A 247 -8.24 28.59 17.43
CA GLY A 247 -6.90 28.67 17.99
C GLY A 247 -6.41 30.12 18.09
N LEU A 248 -6.37 30.83 16.96
CA LEU A 248 -5.91 32.23 16.91
C LEU A 248 -6.70 33.13 17.86
N VAL A 249 -8.02 32.94 17.94
CA VAL A 249 -8.90 33.66 18.88
C VAL A 249 -8.54 33.32 20.31
N THR A 250 -8.35 32.05 20.67
CA THR A 250 -7.94 31.67 22.04
C THR A 250 -6.56 32.19 22.41
N ALA A 251 -5.60 32.18 21.47
CA ALA A 251 -4.28 32.77 21.68
C ALA A 251 -4.38 34.28 21.91
N ALA A 252 -5.17 34.99 21.10
CA ALA A 252 -5.41 36.42 21.28
C ALA A 252 -6.08 36.72 22.63
N VAL A 253 -7.10 35.95 23.03
CA VAL A 253 -7.78 36.07 24.33
C VAL A 253 -6.81 35.81 25.48
N ALA A 254 -5.93 34.81 25.37
CA ALA A 254 -4.90 34.54 26.37
C ALA A 254 -3.93 35.71 26.51
N THR A 255 -3.43 36.26 25.40
CA THR A 255 -2.53 37.42 25.39
C THR A 255 -3.19 38.64 26.03
N VAL A 256 -4.47 38.89 25.72
CA VAL A 256 -5.25 39.99 26.33
C VAL A 256 -5.44 39.74 27.83
N LEU A 257 -5.79 38.53 28.26
CA LEU A 257 -5.96 38.20 29.69
C LEU A 257 -4.66 38.33 30.48
N VAL A 258 -3.53 37.96 29.87
CA VAL A 258 -2.20 38.18 30.46
C VAL A 258 -1.94 39.67 30.62
N ALA A 259 -2.11 40.47 29.56
CA ALA A 259 -1.90 41.92 29.61
C ALA A 259 -2.81 42.63 30.65
N VAL A 260 -4.11 42.28 30.68
CA VAL A 260 -5.06 42.82 31.65
C VAL A 260 -4.73 42.39 33.07
N GLY A 261 -4.37 41.11 33.28
CA GLY A 261 -3.99 40.61 34.60
C GLY A 261 -2.76 41.31 35.16
N ILE A 262 -1.81 41.71 34.31
CA ILE A 262 -0.63 42.48 34.71
C ILE A 262 -1.02 43.90 35.13
N VAL A 263 -1.80 44.62 34.31
CA VAL A 263 -2.26 45.98 34.62
C VAL A 263 -3.11 46.03 35.89
N ALA A 264 -3.93 44.99 36.12
CA ALA A 264 -4.80 44.88 37.28
C ALA A 264 -4.15 44.21 38.49
N SER A 265 -2.84 43.91 38.45
CA SER A 265 -2.10 43.24 39.53
C SER A 265 -2.72 41.91 39.99
N TRP A 266 -3.28 41.15 39.05
CA TRP A 266 -3.84 39.83 39.34
C TRP A 266 -2.75 38.85 39.78
N PRO A 267 -3.11 37.86 40.62
CA PRO A 267 -2.18 36.81 40.99
C PRO A 267 -1.67 36.06 39.76
N VAL A 268 -0.38 35.72 39.73
CA VAL A 268 0.33 35.06 38.62
C VAL A 268 -0.32 33.73 38.18
N TRP A 269 -1.10 33.07 39.05
CA TRP A 269 -1.82 31.84 38.70
C TRP A 269 -2.98 32.07 37.71
N VAL A 270 -3.55 33.27 37.63
CA VAL A 270 -4.65 33.60 36.70
C VAL A 270 -4.18 33.59 35.23
N PRO A 271 -3.10 34.31 34.85
CA PRO A 271 -2.56 34.20 33.48
C PRO A 271 -2.00 32.80 33.17
N ALA A 272 -1.45 32.10 34.17
CA ALA A 272 -1.01 30.71 33.99
C ALA A 272 -2.19 29.78 33.68
N LEU A 273 -3.31 29.92 34.39
CA LEU A 273 -4.54 29.16 34.14
C LEU A 273 -5.13 29.51 32.77
N ALA A 274 -5.14 30.78 32.38
CA ALA A 274 -5.59 31.21 31.05
C ALA A 274 -4.75 30.59 29.92
N ALA A 275 -3.43 30.48 30.11
CA ALA A 275 -2.55 29.79 29.17
C ALA A 275 -2.86 28.29 29.09
N VAL A 276 -3.07 27.62 30.23
CA VAL A 276 -3.47 26.20 30.27
C VAL A 276 -4.81 25.97 29.57
N VAL A 277 -5.82 26.78 29.88
CA VAL A 277 -7.15 26.71 29.25
C VAL A 277 -7.03 26.94 27.75
N THR A 278 -6.21 27.90 27.31
CA THR A 278 -5.95 28.16 25.90
C THR A 278 -5.31 26.96 25.21
N VAL A 279 -4.31 26.32 25.83
CA VAL A 279 -3.70 25.10 25.29
C VAL A 279 -4.71 23.96 25.20
N VAL A 280 -5.58 23.80 26.20
CA VAL A 280 -6.62 22.76 26.24
C VAL A 280 -7.70 23.00 25.17
N VAL A 281 -8.21 24.23 25.07
CA VAL A 281 -9.22 24.61 24.06
C VAL A 281 -8.61 24.53 22.67
N TRP A 282 -7.39 25.03 22.47
CA TRP A 282 -6.64 24.90 21.22
C TRP A 282 -6.50 23.43 20.81
N ARG A 283 -6.08 22.55 21.73
CA ARG A 283 -5.96 21.11 21.44
C ARG A 283 -7.29 20.45 21.09
N ARG A 284 -8.39 20.87 21.71
CA ARG A 284 -9.72 20.27 21.52
C ARG A 284 -10.44 20.78 20.27
N TRP A 285 -10.27 22.06 19.91
CA TRP A 285 -10.96 22.70 18.78
C TRP A 285 -10.21 22.60 17.45
N ARG A 286 -8.92 22.26 17.47
CA ARG A 286 -8.07 22.08 16.27
C ARG A 286 -8.24 20.71 15.60
N LEU A 287 -9.30 19.96 15.94
CA LEU A 287 -9.58 18.74 15.21
C LEU A 287 -9.97 19.12 13.77
N PRO A 288 -9.46 18.41 12.75
CA PRO A 288 -9.88 18.61 11.37
C PRO A 288 -11.39 18.39 11.26
N HIS A 289 -12.14 19.43 10.90
CA HIS A 289 -13.58 19.33 10.69
C HIS A 289 -13.83 19.17 9.20
N THR A 290 -13.73 17.94 8.72
CA THR A 290 -13.96 17.63 7.31
C THR A 290 -15.26 16.83 7.15
N PRO A 291 -16.13 17.20 6.19
CA PRO A 291 -17.35 16.44 5.94
C PRO A 291 -17.03 14.96 5.71
N GLY A 292 -17.78 14.05 6.35
CA GLY A 292 -17.59 12.60 6.22
C GLY A 292 -16.60 11.95 7.20
N LEU A 293 -15.87 12.72 8.03
CA LEU A 293 -15.04 12.15 9.09
C LEU A 293 -15.81 12.01 10.40
N SER A 294 -15.73 10.85 11.04
CA SER A 294 -16.19 10.68 12.42
C SER A 294 -15.30 11.47 13.39
N ALA A 295 -15.77 11.71 14.61
CA ALA A 295 -14.97 12.39 15.64
C ALA A 295 -13.66 11.62 15.97
N THR A 296 -13.69 10.28 15.85
CA THR A 296 -12.53 9.42 16.04
C THR A 296 -11.57 9.56 14.85
N ASP A 297 -12.07 9.51 13.61
CA ASP A 297 -11.24 9.69 12.42
C ASP A 297 -10.60 11.09 12.38
N ALA A 298 -11.29 12.13 12.84
CA ALA A 298 -10.71 13.46 12.98
C ALA A 298 -9.52 13.49 13.95
N ARG A 299 -9.59 12.75 15.07
CA ARG A 299 -8.46 12.59 15.99
C ARG A 299 -7.32 11.80 15.35
N VAL A 300 -7.64 10.69 14.66
CA VAL A 300 -6.66 9.88 13.94
C VAL A 300 -5.92 10.74 12.91
N LEU A 301 -6.67 11.51 12.11
CA LEU A 301 -6.10 12.46 11.15
C LEU A 301 -5.20 13.50 11.82
N ALA A 302 -5.62 14.05 12.96
CA ALA A 302 -4.81 15.00 13.73
C ALA A 302 -3.49 14.36 14.24
N TYR A 303 -3.51 13.07 14.62
CA TYR A 303 -2.32 12.32 15.02
C TYR A 303 -1.41 12.03 13.82
N ILE A 304 -1.96 11.57 12.70
CA ILE A 304 -1.24 11.29 11.45
C ILE A 304 -0.56 12.56 10.93
N ARG A 305 -1.27 13.69 10.93
CA ARG A 305 -0.71 15.00 10.55
C ARG A 305 0.43 15.47 11.45
N GLN A 306 0.73 14.79 12.56
CA GLN A 306 1.89 15.04 13.43
C GLN A 306 3.01 14.01 13.24
N TRP A 307 2.83 13.01 12.38
CA TRP A 307 3.89 12.06 12.07
C TRP A 307 5.05 12.76 11.36
N LEU A 308 6.22 12.15 11.54
CA LEU A 308 7.46 12.58 10.91
C LEU A 308 7.71 11.67 9.72
N PRO A 309 8.35 12.18 8.65
CA PRO A 309 8.82 11.37 7.55
C PRO A 309 9.67 10.20 8.03
N ASP A 310 9.65 9.13 7.25
CA ASP A 310 10.42 7.94 7.50
C ASP A 310 11.87 8.18 7.09
N VAL A 311 12.78 7.93 8.02
CA VAL A 311 14.22 8.11 7.84
C VAL A 311 14.90 6.92 8.52
N ALA A 312 15.95 6.40 7.91
CA ALA A 312 16.77 5.37 8.53
C ALA A 312 17.46 6.00 9.73
N ASP A 313 17.17 5.50 10.93
CA ASP A 313 17.78 6.00 12.15
C ASP A 313 17.73 4.93 13.24
N ASP A 314 18.81 4.86 14.02
CA ASP A 314 18.93 4.00 15.20
C ASP A 314 18.02 4.43 16.36
N PHE A 315 17.44 5.63 16.27
CA PHE A 315 16.58 6.22 17.29
C PHE A 315 15.11 6.07 16.93
N GLY A 316 14.36 5.32 17.76
CA GLY A 316 12.91 5.16 17.61
C GLY A 316 12.15 6.50 17.53
N ALA A 317 11.03 6.52 16.79
CA ALA A 317 10.26 7.72 16.46
C ALA A 317 9.89 8.62 17.67
N GLY A 318 9.69 8.03 18.85
CA GLY A 318 9.43 8.76 20.09
C GLY A 318 10.62 9.62 20.55
N ARG A 319 11.84 9.06 20.51
CA ARG A 319 13.08 9.80 20.85
C ARG A 319 13.33 10.90 19.84
N ARG A 320 13.09 10.66 18.55
CA ARG A 320 13.19 11.70 17.51
C ARG A 320 12.22 12.85 17.78
N ARG A 321 10.95 12.56 18.07
CA ARG A 321 9.97 13.60 18.43
C ARG A 321 10.38 14.40 19.67
N ALA A 322 10.87 13.71 20.70
CA ALA A 322 11.34 14.37 21.92
C ALA A 322 12.56 15.25 21.64
N GLY A 323 13.56 14.73 20.93
CA GLY A 323 14.74 15.48 20.50
C GLY A 323 14.37 16.73 19.70
N LEU A 324 13.48 16.59 18.71
CA LEU A 324 13.00 17.72 17.91
C LEU A 324 12.24 18.76 18.75
N ALA A 325 11.40 18.32 19.69
CA ALA A 325 10.68 19.22 20.59
C ALA A 325 11.65 19.98 21.50
N VAL A 326 12.68 19.30 22.03
CA VAL A 326 13.71 19.92 22.88
C VAL A 326 14.56 20.90 22.08
N THR A 327 15.04 20.53 20.89
CA THR A 327 15.82 21.43 20.03
C THR A 327 14.99 22.64 19.58
N GLY A 328 13.72 22.42 19.21
CA GLY A 328 12.80 23.51 18.86
C GLY A 328 12.50 24.43 20.04
N ALA A 329 12.33 23.86 21.23
CA ALA A 329 12.13 24.64 22.46
C ALA A 329 13.37 25.48 22.77
N GLY A 330 14.57 24.91 22.69
CA GLY A 330 15.83 25.63 22.87
C GLY A 330 16.00 26.78 21.86
N ALA A 331 15.69 26.55 20.58
CA ALA A 331 15.73 27.60 19.57
C ALA A 331 14.70 28.71 19.84
N GLY A 332 13.46 28.34 20.21
CA GLY A 332 12.42 29.29 20.58
C GLY A 332 12.78 30.13 21.81
N PHE A 333 13.44 29.51 22.79
CA PHE A 333 13.96 30.18 23.97
C PHE A 333 15.00 31.24 23.62
N VAL A 334 16.01 30.87 22.82
CA VAL A 334 17.07 31.80 22.38
C VAL A 334 16.50 32.96 21.59
N VAL A 335 15.62 32.70 20.62
CA VAL A 335 14.95 33.75 19.84
C VAL A 335 14.11 34.65 20.76
N GLY A 336 13.39 34.07 21.72
CA GLY A 336 12.61 34.80 22.71
C GLY A 336 13.50 35.76 23.53
N LEU A 337 14.64 35.28 24.04
CA LEU A 337 15.58 36.11 24.80
C LEU A 337 16.13 37.27 23.96
N VAL A 338 16.53 37.00 22.72
CA VAL A 338 17.07 38.04 21.82
C VAL A 338 16.01 39.10 21.50
N VAL A 339 14.80 38.68 21.13
CA VAL A 339 13.71 39.61 20.83
C VAL A 339 13.34 40.43 22.07
N MET A 340 13.20 39.79 23.22
CA MET A 340 12.86 40.52 24.45
C MET A 340 13.98 41.47 24.86
N GLY A 341 15.25 41.06 24.78
CA GLY A 341 16.39 41.94 25.07
C GLY A 341 16.39 43.19 24.21
N VAL A 342 16.19 43.05 22.89
CA VAL A 342 16.10 44.21 21.97
C VAL A 342 14.89 45.10 22.30
N VAL A 343 13.76 44.52 22.67
CA VAL A 343 12.55 45.27 23.01
C VAL A 343 12.70 46.00 24.35
N THR A 344 13.28 45.37 25.37
CA THR A 344 13.47 45.95 26.71
C THR A 344 14.57 47.00 26.74
N GLU A 345 15.68 46.78 26.03
CA GLU A 345 16.81 47.72 25.97
C GLU A 345 16.58 48.88 25.00
N GLY A 346 15.66 48.72 24.02
CA GLY A 346 15.35 49.74 23.02
C GLY A 346 13.97 50.37 23.20
N LEU A 347 12.94 49.68 22.72
CA LEU A 347 11.58 50.20 22.58
C LEU A 347 10.88 50.49 23.93
N LEU A 348 11.22 49.75 24.97
CA LEU A 348 10.63 49.87 26.30
C LEU A 348 11.62 50.35 27.37
N ALA A 349 12.78 50.91 26.97
CA ALA A 349 13.85 51.27 27.91
C ALA A 349 13.37 52.20 29.05
N ASP A 350 12.59 53.24 28.70
CA ASP A 350 12.05 54.19 29.69
C ASP A 350 11.02 53.55 30.63
N LEU A 351 10.20 52.63 30.10
CA LEU A 351 9.21 51.88 30.87
C LEU A 351 9.88 50.83 31.78
N TYR A 352 10.97 50.21 31.30
CA TYR A 352 11.78 49.26 32.05
C TYR A 352 12.46 49.93 33.24
N ALA A 353 12.96 51.16 33.07
CA ALA A 353 13.61 51.91 34.13
C ALA A 353 12.68 52.21 35.32
N THR A 354 11.36 52.31 35.09
CA THR A 354 10.36 52.60 36.12
C THR A 354 9.61 51.36 36.63
N HIS A 355 9.46 50.33 35.79
CA HIS A 355 8.64 49.14 36.05
C HIS A 355 9.39 47.83 35.75
N ALA A 356 10.65 47.75 36.16
CA ALA A 356 11.54 46.62 35.81
C ALA A 356 10.95 45.25 36.17
N ARG A 357 10.33 45.12 37.35
CA ARG A 357 9.74 43.84 37.80
C ARG A 357 8.56 43.40 36.96
N GLU A 358 7.68 44.34 36.60
CA GLU A 358 6.51 44.05 35.78
C GLU A 358 6.93 43.69 34.35
N VAL A 359 7.89 44.42 33.78
CA VAL A 359 8.39 44.16 32.42
C VAL A 359 9.17 42.84 32.35
N ASP A 360 9.99 42.50 33.36
CA ASP A 360 10.66 41.21 33.45
C ASP A 360 9.67 40.05 33.48
N ALA A 361 8.57 40.18 34.26
CA ALA A 361 7.54 39.15 34.33
C ALA A 361 6.87 38.91 32.96
N VAL A 362 6.61 39.98 32.19
CA VAL A 362 6.07 39.88 30.82
C VAL A 362 7.08 39.26 29.87
N ALA A 363 8.34 39.71 29.93
CA ALA A 363 9.41 39.22 29.08
C ALA A 363 9.58 37.72 29.27
N TRP A 364 9.68 37.24 30.51
CA TRP A 364 9.77 35.82 30.81
C TRP A 364 8.56 35.02 30.34
N ALA A 365 7.34 35.54 30.52
CA ALA A 365 6.14 34.88 30.01
C ALA A 365 6.16 34.74 28.47
N LEU A 366 6.62 35.77 27.75
CA LEU A 366 6.77 35.76 26.30
C LEU A 366 7.89 34.83 25.84
N VAL A 367 9.02 34.77 26.56
CA VAL A 367 10.11 33.81 26.28
C VAL A 367 9.64 32.37 26.49
N LEU A 368 8.90 32.09 27.56
CA LEU A 368 8.31 30.77 27.79
C LEU A 368 7.30 30.40 26.70
N LEU A 369 6.47 31.35 26.27
CA LEU A 369 5.56 31.16 25.14
C LEU A 369 6.34 30.87 23.85
N ALA A 370 7.40 31.60 23.55
CA ALA A 370 8.26 31.38 22.39
C ALA A 370 8.95 30.01 22.44
N THR A 371 9.41 29.58 23.61
CA THR A 371 9.97 28.25 23.88
C THR A 371 8.94 27.15 23.57
N PHE A 372 7.72 27.29 24.09
CA PHE A 372 6.64 26.35 23.84
C PHE A 372 6.25 26.28 22.35
N LEU A 373 6.09 27.45 21.72
CA LEU A 373 5.79 27.55 20.29
C LEU A 373 6.92 26.98 19.43
N GLY A 374 8.18 27.18 19.83
CA GLY A 374 9.36 26.60 19.19
C GLY A 374 9.35 25.08 19.24
N GLY A 375 9.05 24.48 20.40
CA GLY A 375 8.95 23.03 20.55
C GLY A 375 7.81 22.40 19.73
N VAL A 376 6.64 23.05 19.69
CA VAL A 376 5.49 22.60 18.89
C VAL A 376 5.72 22.85 17.38
N GLY A 377 6.37 23.96 17.04
CA GLY A 377 6.65 24.40 15.67
C GLY A 377 7.81 23.68 15.00
N ALA A 378 8.77 23.15 15.78
CA ALA A 378 9.95 22.44 15.30
C ALA A 378 9.58 21.30 14.36
N GLN A 379 8.55 20.53 14.71
CA GLN A 379 8.09 19.41 13.90
C GLN A 379 7.67 19.83 12.49
N ARG A 380 7.10 21.04 12.33
CA ARG A 380 6.68 21.57 11.02
C ARG A 380 7.86 22.14 10.24
N LEU A 381 8.72 22.90 10.91
CA LEU A 381 9.90 23.53 10.30
C LEU A 381 10.89 22.48 9.77
N LEU A 382 11.00 21.35 10.47
CA LEU A 382 11.94 20.28 10.14
C LEU A 382 11.39 19.21 9.19
N ARG A 383 10.14 19.33 8.71
CA ARG A 383 9.62 18.43 7.66
C ARG A 383 10.40 18.53 6.37
N ARG A 384 10.82 19.73 5.99
CA ARG A 384 11.58 19.95 4.75
C ARG A 384 12.93 19.23 4.76
N PRO A 385 13.82 19.41 5.77
CA PRO A 385 15.06 18.66 5.81
C PRO A 385 14.84 17.15 5.98
N LEU A 386 13.81 16.72 6.73
CA LEU A 386 13.48 15.30 6.85
C LEU A 386 13.00 14.69 5.53
N ALA A 387 12.26 15.42 4.69
CA ALA A 387 11.87 14.94 3.38
C ALA A 387 13.09 14.68 2.47
N ALA A 388 14.13 15.54 2.56
CA ALA A 388 15.39 15.29 1.85
C ALA A 388 16.12 14.05 2.39
N ALA A 389 16.07 13.79 3.69
CA ALA A 389 16.62 12.57 4.28
C ALA A 389 15.83 11.31 3.85
N THR A 390 14.50 11.39 3.79
CA THR A 390 13.64 10.33 3.23
C THR A 390 14.00 10.07 1.77
N GLN A 391 14.20 11.10 0.95
CA GLN A 391 14.63 10.93 -0.44
C GLN A 391 15.93 10.14 -0.55
N ARG A 392 16.94 10.47 0.28
CA ARG A 392 18.20 9.71 0.31
C ARG A 392 18.00 8.26 0.69
N LEU A 393 17.10 7.97 1.63
CA LEU A 393 16.76 6.59 1.99
C LEU A 393 16.11 5.83 0.83
N VAL A 394 15.18 6.48 0.12
CA VAL A 394 14.55 5.91 -1.09
C VAL A 394 15.61 5.62 -2.14
N ASP A 395 16.50 6.57 -2.40
CA ASP A 395 17.57 6.44 -3.40
C ASP A 395 18.56 5.34 -3.00
N GLN A 396 18.89 5.19 -1.72
CA GLN A 396 19.70 4.08 -1.20
C GLN A 396 19.02 2.73 -1.45
N HIS A 397 17.72 2.62 -1.14
CA HIS A 397 16.97 1.39 -1.35
C HIS A 397 16.87 1.03 -2.84
N ARG A 398 16.57 2.01 -3.70
CA ARG A 398 16.61 1.85 -5.16
C ARG A 398 17.96 1.34 -5.63
N THR A 399 19.05 1.94 -5.14
CA THR A 399 20.42 1.50 -5.47
C THR A 399 20.65 0.03 -5.10
N THR A 400 20.25 -0.37 -3.89
CA THR A 400 20.37 -1.78 -3.45
C THR A 400 19.56 -2.72 -4.33
N VAL A 401 18.30 -2.37 -4.63
CA VAL A 401 17.43 -3.17 -5.51
C VAL A 401 18.02 -3.26 -6.92
N GLU A 402 18.57 -2.17 -7.45
CA GLU A 402 19.25 -2.14 -8.75
C GLU A 402 20.48 -3.05 -8.76
N GLU A 403 21.30 -3.02 -7.71
CA GLU A 403 22.47 -3.89 -7.57
C GLU A 403 22.07 -5.36 -7.50
N GLU A 404 21.05 -5.71 -6.71
CA GLU A 404 20.53 -7.08 -6.61
C GLU A 404 19.94 -7.55 -7.94
N CYS A 405 19.15 -6.70 -8.61
CA CYS A 405 18.53 -6.97 -9.90
C CYS A 405 19.52 -6.85 -11.08
N SER A 406 20.75 -6.39 -10.88
CA SER A 406 21.80 -6.46 -11.91
C SER A 406 22.47 -7.84 -11.98
N ARG A 407 22.27 -8.70 -10.96
CA ARG A 407 22.86 -10.04 -10.87
C ARG A 407 21.89 -11.10 -11.37
N CYS A 408 22.42 -12.30 -11.66
CA CYS A 408 21.59 -13.42 -12.08
C CYS A 408 20.67 -13.90 -10.95
N THR A 409 19.35 -13.83 -11.15
CA THR A 409 18.32 -14.23 -10.17
C THR A 409 17.47 -15.42 -10.61
N CYS A 410 17.82 -16.07 -11.73
CA CYS A 410 17.04 -17.14 -12.38
C CYS A 410 16.60 -18.28 -11.46
N LEU A 411 17.41 -18.63 -10.46
CA LEU A 411 17.09 -19.73 -9.54
C LEU A 411 16.31 -19.27 -8.30
N ARG A 412 16.29 -17.97 -8.00
CA ARG A 412 15.78 -17.43 -6.73
C ARG A 412 14.38 -16.85 -6.84
N THR A 413 13.95 -16.45 -8.04
CA THR A 413 12.65 -15.80 -8.23
C THR A 413 11.86 -16.41 -9.38
N VAL A 414 10.53 -16.38 -9.25
CA VAL A 414 9.57 -16.70 -10.32
C VAL A 414 9.26 -15.49 -11.20
N GLY A 415 9.51 -14.28 -10.69
CA GLY A 415 9.33 -13.04 -11.44
C GLY A 415 9.77 -11.79 -10.68
N ILE A 416 9.85 -10.67 -11.39
CA ILE A 416 10.28 -9.37 -10.86
C ILE A 416 9.30 -8.32 -11.37
N ARG A 417 8.98 -7.31 -10.55
CA ARG A 417 8.14 -6.18 -10.95
C ARG A 417 8.82 -4.84 -10.68
N GLY A 418 8.30 -3.78 -11.30
CA GLY A 418 8.72 -2.43 -10.98
C GLY A 418 10.07 -2.06 -11.60
N PRO A 419 10.76 -1.06 -11.03
CA PRO A 419 12.08 -0.63 -11.49
C PRO A 419 13.10 -1.77 -11.54
N GLY A 420 13.09 -2.68 -10.57
CA GLY A 420 13.98 -3.84 -10.55
C GLY A 420 13.79 -4.78 -11.75
N ALA A 421 12.55 -4.90 -12.26
CA ALA A 421 12.28 -5.69 -13.46
C ALA A 421 12.91 -5.03 -14.70
N GLU A 422 12.83 -3.71 -14.81
CA GLU A 422 13.45 -2.94 -15.89
C GLU A 422 14.98 -3.00 -15.81
N THR A 423 15.56 -2.91 -14.60
CA THR A 423 17.00 -3.08 -14.39
C THR A 423 17.45 -4.49 -14.78
N TYR A 424 16.73 -5.53 -14.37
CA TYR A 424 17.06 -6.91 -14.72
C TYR A 424 16.97 -7.14 -16.23
N LEU A 425 15.91 -6.61 -16.85
CA LEU A 425 15.67 -6.69 -18.28
C LEU A 425 16.76 -6.00 -19.11
N THR A 426 17.23 -4.84 -18.67
CA THR A 426 18.20 -4.02 -19.42
C THR A 426 19.65 -4.35 -19.14
N ARG A 427 19.99 -4.74 -17.90
CA ARG A 427 21.38 -4.99 -17.47
C ARG A 427 21.78 -6.46 -17.49
N HIS A 428 20.83 -7.40 -17.42
CA HIS A 428 21.14 -8.83 -17.31
C HIS A 428 20.59 -9.68 -18.45
N LEU A 429 19.32 -9.48 -18.82
CA LEU A 429 18.67 -10.28 -19.85
C LEU A 429 19.12 -9.86 -21.26
N THR A 430 19.16 -10.83 -22.17
CA THR A 430 19.42 -10.60 -23.60
C THR A 430 18.22 -11.05 -24.41
N GLY A 431 18.05 -10.52 -25.63
CA GLY A 431 17.01 -11.02 -26.55
C GLY A 431 17.10 -12.54 -26.70
N ALA A 432 15.95 -13.21 -26.64
CA ALA A 432 15.90 -14.66 -26.75
C ALA A 432 16.29 -15.14 -28.16
N ALA A 433 16.76 -16.39 -28.24
CA ALA A 433 16.93 -17.09 -29.50
C ALA A 433 15.63 -17.07 -30.33
N GLY A 434 15.75 -17.05 -31.66
CA GLY A 434 14.61 -16.80 -32.55
C GLY A 434 13.47 -17.81 -32.43
N ASP A 435 13.79 -19.06 -32.13
CA ASP A 435 12.84 -20.15 -31.86
C ASP A 435 12.05 -19.93 -30.57
N VAL A 436 12.71 -19.50 -29.49
CA VAL A 436 12.06 -19.14 -28.21
C VAL A 436 11.27 -17.83 -28.35
N ALA A 437 11.82 -16.84 -29.05
CA ALA A 437 11.18 -15.55 -29.29
C ALA A 437 9.91 -15.67 -30.13
N ALA A 438 9.87 -16.63 -31.07
CA ALA A 438 8.69 -16.92 -31.88
C ALA A 438 7.50 -17.46 -31.05
N LEU A 439 7.75 -17.96 -29.84
CA LEU A 439 6.72 -18.43 -28.90
C LEU A 439 6.18 -17.30 -27.99
N ALA A 440 6.48 -16.03 -28.30
CA ALA A 440 5.98 -14.89 -27.55
C ALA A 440 4.42 -14.89 -27.51
N PRO A 441 3.81 -14.89 -26.33
CA PRO A 441 2.36 -14.86 -26.19
C PRO A 441 1.76 -13.50 -26.54
N GLN A 442 0.49 -13.51 -26.92
CA GLN A 442 -0.28 -12.28 -27.09
C GLN A 442 -1.02 -11.98 -25.79
N VAL A 443 -0.66 -10.87 -25.14
CA VAL A 443 -1.36 -10.37 -23.96
C VAL A 443 -2.09 -9.08 -24.33
N PRO A 444 -3.43 -9.05 -24.30
CA PRO A 444 -4.21 -7.87 -24.69
C PRO A 444 -3.79 -6.61 -23.92
N GLY A 445 -3.62 -5.50 -24.64
CA GLY A 445 -3.23 -4.22 -24.03
C GLY A 445 -1.80 -4.15 -23.49
N ALA A 446 -0.96 -5.15 -23.75
CA ALA A 446 0.42 -5.21 -23.30
C ALA A 446 1.41 -5.31 -24.46
N THR A 447 2.58 -4.68 -24.29
CA THR A 447 3.76 -4.98 -25.10
C THR A 447 4.51 -6.13 -24.44
N VAL A 448 4.68 -7.21 -25.20
CA VAL A 448 5.33 -8.43 -24.73
C VAL A 448 6.64 -8.63 -25.49
N SER A 449 7.69 -9.03 -24.79
CA SER A 449 8.96 -9.42 -25.40
C SER A 449 9.58 -10.59 -24.64
N VAL A 450 10.26 -11.48 -25.35
CA VAL A 450 10.89 -12.67 -24.76
C VAL A 450 12.39 -12.49 -24.74
N HIS A 451 12.96 -12.80 -23.59
CA HIS A 451 14.38 -12.65 -23.29
C HIS A 451 14.93 -13.94 -22.71
N GLN A 452 16.24 -14.05 -22.62
CA GLN A 452 16.92 -15.17 -22.00
C GLN A 452 18.02 -14.70 -21.06
N CYS A 453 18.25 -15.47 -20.00
CA CYS A 453 19.45 -15.31 -19.20
C CYS A 453 20.66 -15.82 -20.01
N PRO A 454 21.71 -15.02 -20.22
CA PRO A 454 22.87 -15.45 -21.00
C PRO A 454 23.63 -16.63 -20.35
N MET A 455 23.52 -16.80 -19.02
CA MET A 455 24.21 -17.85 -18.28
C MET A 455 23.44 -19.17 -18.25
N SER A 456 22.15 -19.12 -17.93
CA SER A 456 21.32 -20.33 -17.73
C SER A 456 20.44 -20.67 -18.92
N ARG A 457 20.35 -19.78 -19.92
CA ARG A 457 19.40 -19.85 -21.05
C ARG A 457 17.92 -19.90 -20.63
N THR A 458 17.62 -19.66 -19.34
CA THR A 458 16.26 -19.60 -18.81
C THR A 458 15.48 -18.52 -19.58
N PRO A 459 14.31 -18.84 -20.15
CA PRO A 459 13.49 -17.89 -20.88
C PRO A 459 12.71 -17.00 -19.91
N TRP A 460 12.55 -15.74 -20.27
CA TRP A 460 11.88 -14.71 -19.49
C TRP A 460 10.91 -13.94 -20.36
N LEU A 461 9.70 -13.72 -19.84
CA LEU A 461 8.67 -12.93 -20.48
C LEU A 461 8.61 -11.55 -19.86
N ALA A 462 8.96 -10.52 -20.62
CA ALA A 462 8.77 -9.13 -20.22
C ALA A 462 7.41 -8.63 -20.72
N VAL A 463 6.59 -8.12 -19.80
CA VAL A 463 5.25 -7.59 -20.05
C VAL A 463 5.22 -6.13 -19.59
N ARG A 464 4.89 -5.22 -20.51
CA ARG A 464 4.69 -3.79 -20.22
C ARG A 464 3.27 -3.39 -20.58
N ARG A 465 2.55 -2.77 -19.65
CA ARG A 465 1.17 -2.31 -19.84
C ARG A 465 1.03 -0.82 -19.51
N PRO A 466 0.20 -0.05 -20.23
CA PRO A 466 -0.06 1.34 -19.88
C PRO A 466 -0.62 1.47 -18.46
N GLY A 467 0.01 2.31 -17.62
CA GLY A 467 -0.42 2.53 -16.23
C GLY A 467 0.01 1.44 -15.23
N TYR A 468 0.80 0.45 -15.66
CA TYR A 468 1.36 -0.59 -14.80
C TYR A 468 2.88 -0.62 -14.91
N GLU A 469 3.53 -1.13 -13.88
CA GLU A 469 4.97 -1.28 -13.91
C GLU A 469 5.41 -2.47 -14.78
N THR A 470 6.66 -2.43 -15.28
CA THR A 470 7.24 -3.56 -16.01
C THR A 470 7.20 -4.82 -15.14
N LEU A 471 6.76 -5.92 -15.74
CA LEU A 471 6.74 -7.25 -15.13
C LEU A 471 7.63 -8.18 -15.95
N VAL A 472 8.46 -8.98 -15.28
CA VAL A 472 9.33 -9.98 -15.91
C VAL A 472 9.04 -11.33 -15.25
N LEU A 473 8.62 -12.32 -16.04
CA LEU A 473 8.17 -13.64 -15.58
C LEU A 473 9.11 -14.74 -16.05
N ARG A 474 9.49 -15.62 -15.14
CA ARG A 474 10.39 -16.74 -15.44
C ARG A 474 9.61 -17.85 -16.15
N GLY A 475 10.15 -18.33 -17.27
CA GLY A 475 9.67 -19.52 -17.95
C GLY A 475 10.55 -20.73 -17.63
N VAL A 476 10.21 -21.87 -18.23
CA VAL A 476 11.02 -23.08 -18.22
C VAL A 476 11.22 -23.50 -19.66
N LEU A 477 12.46 -23.83 -20.02
CA LEU A 477 12.78 -24.35 -21.34
C LEU A 477 12.88 -25.88 -21.24
N THR A 478 11.90 -26.57 -21.79
CA THR A 478 11.92 -28.01 -22.02
C THR A 478 11.91 -28.29 -23.52
N HIS A 479 12.50 -29.42 -23.89
CA HIS A 479 12.49 -29.90 -25.26
C HIS A 479 11.59 -31.14 -25.33
N VAL A 480 10.86 -31.29 -26.42
CA VAL A 480 10.12 -32.52 -26.70
C VAL A 480 11.14 -33.64 -26.82
N GLU A 481 10.97 -34.70 -26.03
CA GLU A 481 11.79 -35.91 -26.19
C GLU A 481 11.52 -36.45 -27.61
N GLU A 482 12.54 -36.40 -28.48
CA GLU A 482 12.48 -37.13 -29.74
C GLU A 482 12.29 -38.59 -29.35
N GLU A 483 11.12 -39.17 -29.66
CA GLU A 483 10.91 -40.62 -29.58
C GLU A 483 12.12 -41.26 -30.24
N ALA A 484 12.94 -41.94 -29.44
CA ALA A 484 14.12 -42.61 -29.95
C ALA A 484 13.62 -43.55 -31.03
N THR A 485 13.83 -43.18 -32.31
CA THR A 485 13.54 -44.04 -33.46
C THR A 485 14.01 -45.42 -33.07
N PRO A 486 13.12 -46.43 -33.03
CA PRO A 486 13.52 -47.75 -32.56
C PRO A 486 14.73 -48.10 -33.40
N GLN A 487 15.90 -48.14 -32.75
CA GLN A 487 17.08 -48.65 -33.40
C GLN A 487 16.63 -50.04 -33.82
N THR A 488 16.46 -50.24 -35.13
CA THR A 488 16.49 -51.54 -35.73
C THR A 488 17.87 -52.07 -35.39
N THR A 489 18.01 -52.62 -34.18
CA THR A 489 19.00 -53.62 -33.83
C THR A 489 18.64 -54.82 -34.68
N THR A 490 19.06 -54.74 -35.95
CA THR A 490 19.25 -55.89 -36.80
C THR A 490 20.08 -56.86 -35.98
N GLY A 491 19.47 -57.99 -35.65
CA GLY A 491 20.12 -59.03 -34.86
C GLY A 491 21.47 -59.40 -35.46
N GLY A 492 22.50 -59.37 -34.62
CA GLY A 492 23.77 -60.02 -34.87
C GLY A 492 24.06 -60.94 -33.71
N TYR A 493 23.67 -62.21 -33.86
CA TYR A 493 24.36 -63.28 -33.13
C TYR A 493 25.81 -63.30 -33.61
N LEU A 494 26.75 -63.13 -32.67
CA LEU A 494 27.89 -64.02 -32.43
C LEU A 494 28.58 -63.64 -31.12
#